data_AF-A0AAU5LID6-F1
#
_entry.id   AF-A0AAU5LID6-F1
#
_cell.length_a   1.000
_cell.length_b   1.000
_cell.length_c   1.000
_cell.angle_alpha   90.00
_cell.angle_beta   90.00
_cell.angle_gamma   90.00
#
_symmetry.space_group_name_H-M   'P 1'
#
loop_
_entity.id
_entity.type
_entity.pdbx_description
1 polymer ?
#
loop_
_entity_poly.entity_id
_entity_poly.type
_entity_poly.pdbx_seq_one_letter_code
_entity_poly.pdbx_strand_id
1 'polypeptide(L)'
;MIAVAASVLPDDSATSPIDRPTVTRPTVGADGLPLVEPTPHAKDVAKDGYRFRYQRGGETLLAGVIGEAGDSDLRLIVKPKADRLTVRFFCNTEKVSETGWRIAVMVNGDQRLMDDRCPSRNSEPSLDGFSYNLQPKSGDTWAGKSVAVRLMLSDEDGLPIRVPDMRVGLGLYDSGAYRSISGVSVPEIIEHQGVNYRLGQSVHLADTGPEAFTGRSGPLNTPFITLYGATGNASVAVVPNGERTGLRDPTTVQGPGVGYHPIAARPDGLVTVVQVQKMGVQPTGKLFLGFYTPVK
;
A
#
# COMPACT_ATOMS: atom_id res chain seq x y z
N MET A 1 45.89 76.24 -34.63
CA MET A 1 45.54 75.27 -33.58
C MET A 1 44.04 75.27 -33.44
N ILE A 2 43.37 74.19 -33.83
CA ILE A 2 41.92 74.02 -33.70
C ILE A 2 41.74 72.67 -33.01
N ALA A 3 41.16 72.68 -31.81
CA ALA A 3 40.86 71.49 -31.03
C ALA A 3 39.38 71.13 -31.22
N VAL A 4 39.13 69.89 -31.63
CA VAL A 4 37.80 69.29 -31.80
C VAL A 4 37.48 68.49 -30.55
N ALA A 5 36.33 68.76 -29.93
CA ALA A 5 35.81 68.00 -28.79
C ALA A 5 34.95 66.84 -29.30
N ALA A 6 35.18 65.62 -28.79
CA ALA A 6 34.36 64.45 -29.03
C ALA A 6 33.46 64.17 -27.81
N SER A 7 32.15 64.02 -28.05
CA SER A 7 31.15 63.64 -27.06
C SER A 7 31.08 62.12 -26.91
N VAL A 8 31.14 61.63 -25.68
CA VAL A 8 30.91 60.22 -25.33
C VAL A 8 29.46 60.07 -24.84
N LEU A 9 28.71 59.14 -25.46
CA LEU A 9 27.35 58.76 -25.04
C LEU A 9 27.42 57.69 -23.93
N PRO A 10 26.47 57.67 -22.97
CA PRO A 10 26.39 56.66 -21.93
C PRO A 10 25.86 55.32 -22.46
N ASP A 11 26.38 54.25 -21.87
CA ASP A 11 26.10 52.84 -22.18
C ASP A 11 24.87 52.37 -21.40
N ASP A 12 23.75 52.15 -22.11
CA ASP A 12 22.51 51.56 -21.59
C ASP A 12 22.49 50.06 -21.89
N SER A 13 22.88 49.21 -20.94
CA SER A 13 22.43 47.80 -20.89
C SER A 13 22.89 47.04 -19.65
N ALA A 14 22.14 47.18 -18.55
CA ALA A 14 22.13 46.23 -17.45
C ALA A 14 20.70 45.77 -17.16
N THR A 15 20.23 44.77 -17.92
CA THR A 15 18.99 44.06 -17.61
C THR A 15 19.25 43.07 -16.47
N SER A 16 18.61 43.30 -15.32
CA SER A 16 18.61 42.36 -14.19
C SER A 16 18.16 40.95 -14.64
N PRO A 17 18.83 39.88 -14.18
CA PRO A 17 18.34 38.53 -14.41
C PRO A 17 16.99 38.38 -13.71
N ILE A 18 15.94 38.15 -14.50
CA ILE A 18 14.62 37.79 -13.99
C ILE A 18 14.78 36.45 -13.26
N ASP A 19 14.56 36.45 -11.95
CA ASP A 19 14.42 35.25 -11.12
C ASP A 19 13.33 34.35 -11.72
N ARG A 20 13.76 33.33 -12.48
CA ARG A 20 12.82 32.30 -12.92
C ARG A 20 12.47 31.46 -11.71
N PRO A 21 11.19 31.30 -11.35
CA PRO A 21 10.80 30.42 -10.27
C PRO A 21 11.34 29.01 -10.55
N THR A 22 12.14 28.49 -9.64
CA THR A 22 12.62 27.11 -9.70
C THR A 22 11.41 26.19 -9.61
N VAL A 23 11.01 25.60 -10.73
CA VAL A 23 9.98 24.56 -10.74
C VAL A 23 10.60 23.32 -10.10
N THR A 24 10.36 23.12 -8.81
CA THR A 24 10.76 21.91 -8.12
C THR A 24 10.01 20.75 -8.77
N ARG A 25 10.74 19.89 -9.49
CA ARG A 25 10.14 18.67 -10.05
C ARG A 25 9.63 17.83 -8.88
N PRO A 26 8.43 17.23 -8.98
CA PRO A 26 7.97 16.26 -7.99
C PRO A 26 9.02 15.17 -7.83
N THR A 27 9.30 14.79 -6.58
CA THR A 27 10.16 13.64 -6.32
C THR A 27 9.46 12.39 -6.86
N VAL A 28 10.21 11.54 -7.55
CA VAL A 28 9.72 10.29 -8.15
C VAL A 28 10.43 9.14 -7.43
N GLY A 29 9.68 8.12 -7.02
CA GLY A 29 10.23 6.91 -6.41
C GLY A 29 10.94 6.01 -7.40
N ALA A 30 11.54 4.94 -6.89
CA ALA A 30 12.31 3.99 -7.69
C ALA A 30 11.47 3.27 -8.78
N ASP A 31 10.15 3.20 -8.60
CA ASP A 31 9.18 2.61 -9.53
C ASP A 31 8.58 3.63 -10.52
N GLY A 32 9.06 4.87 -10.51
CA GLY A 32 8.59 5.91 -11.41
C GLY A 32 7.26 6.56 -11.01
N LEU A 33 6.72 6.24 -9.83
CA LEU A 33 5.52 6.90 -9.29
C LEU A 33 5.92 8.15 -8.48
N PRO A 34 5.01 9.14 -8.33
CA PRO A 34 5.21 10.25 -7.43
C PRO A 34 5.47 9.79 -5.98
N LEU A 35 6.52 10.35 -5.38
CA LEU A 35 6.90 10.16 -3.99
C LEU A 35 6.64 11.46 -3.23
N VAL A 36 5.82 11.39 -2.20
CA VAL A 36 5.51 12.50 -1.31
C VAL A 36 5.75 12.05 0.12
N GLU A 37 6.57 12.80 0.86
CA GLU A 37 6.69 12.54 2.30
C GLU A 37 5.38 12.92 2.99
N PRO A 38 4.73 12.00 3.73
CA PRO A 38 3.49 12.31 4.41
C PRO A 38 3.70 13.40 5.47
N THR A 39 2.92 14.48 5.37
CA THR A 39 2.92 15.54 6.38
C THR A 39 2.43 14.98 7.72
N PRO A 40 3.18 15.16 8.83
CA PRO A 40 2.71 14.77 10.15
C PRO A 40 1.37 15.43 10.51
N HIS A 41 0.49 14.68 11.16
CA HIS A 41 -0.80 15.17 11.63
C HIS A 41 -0.88 15.14 13.16
N ALA A 42 -1.56 16.10 13.77
CA ALA A 42 -1.65 16.22 15.24
C ALA A 42 -2.32 15.03 15.95
N LYS A 43 -3.02 14.18 15.19
CA LYS A 43 -3.65 12.93 15.66
C LYS A 43 -2.86 11.67 15.28
N ASP A 44 -1.67 11.82 14.73
CA ASP A 44 -0.74 10.71 14.58
C ASP A 44 -0.37 10.16 15.97
N VAL A 45 -0.16 8.86 16.04
CA VAL A 45 0.46 8.25 17.23
C VAL A 45 1.92 8.02 16.89
N ALA A 46 2.81 8.80 17.50
CA ALA A 46 4.25 8.71 17.25
C ALA A 46 5.03 8.56 18.57
N LYS A 47 6.09 7.74 18.54
CA LYS A 47 6.96 7.49 19.69
C LYS A 47 8.29 6.91 19.23
N ASP A 48 9.41 7.42 19.72
CA ASP A 48 10.76 6.86 19.46
C ASP A 48 11.10 6.66 17.97
N GLY A 49 10.64 7.58 17.11
CA GLY A 49 10.81 7.49 15.65
C GLY A 49 9.81 6.59 14.93
N TYR A 50 8.92 5.92 15.66
CA TYR A 50 7.82 5.12 15.11
C TYR A 50 6.56 5.95 14.96
N ARG A 51 5.72 5.62 13.98
CA ARG A 51 4.47 6.36 13.73
C ARG A 51 3.35 5.48 13.17
N PHE A 52 2.14 5.70 13.69
CA PHE A 52 0.88 5.42 13.03
C PHE A 52 0.24 6.73 12.59
N ARG A 53 0.04 6.90 11.28
CA ARG A 53 -0.55 8.12 10.73
C ARG A 53 -2.05 8.14 10.95
N TYR A 54 -2.61 9.34 11.17
CA TYR A 54 -4.03 9.53 11.36
C TYR A 54 -4.85 9.16 10.13
N GLN A 55 -4.33 9.44 8.94
CA GLN A 55 -4.95 9.10 7.67
C GLN A 55 -3.94 8.43 6.75
N ARG A 56 -4.39 7.38 6.05
CA ARG A 56 -3.57 6.63 5.11
C ARG A 56 -4.47 5.89 4.12
N GLY A 57 -4.33 6.13 2.82
CA GLY A 57 -5.04 5.34 1.80
C GLY A 57 -6.57 5.29 1.99
N GLY A 58 -7.19 6.39 2.43
CA GLY A 58 -8.62 6.43 2.75
C GLY A 58 -9.02 5.78 4.09
N GLU A 59 -8.09 5.14 4.79
CA GLU A 59 -8.25 4.65 6.15
C GLU A 59 -8.11 5.80 7.17
N THR A 60 -8.76 5.67 8.33
CA THR A 60 -8.63 6.63 9.45
C THR A 60 -8.27 5.91 10.74
N LEU A 61 -7.21 6.34 11.41
CA LEU A 61 -6.76 5.79 12.69
C LEU A 61 -7.84 6.01 13.76
N LEU A 62 -8.33 4.91 14.33
CA LEU A 62 -9.25 4.90 15.47
C LEU A 62 -8.50 4.96 16.79
N ALA A 63 -7.45 4.15 16.90
CA ALA A 63 -6.54 4.14 18.05
C ALA A 63 -5.21 3.52 17.64
N GLY A 64 -4.15 3.93 18.31
CA GLY A 64 -2.82 3.34 18.16
C GLY A 64 -2.08 3.31 19.48
N VAL A 65 -1.19 2.34 19.63
CA VAL A 65 -0.27 2.23 20.77
C VAL A 65 1.08 1.74 20.28
N ILE A 66 2.15 2.32 20.81
CA ILE A 66 3.54 1.92 20.57
C ILE A 66 4.12 1.53 21.92
N GLY A 67 4.42 0.24 22.08
CA GLY A 67 4.97 -0.31 23.31
C GLY A 67 6.39 0.20 23.58
N GLU A 68 6.86 -0.04 24.80
CA GLU A 68 8.28 0.00 25.12
C GLU A 68 9.03 -1.19 24.52
N ALA A 69 10.36 -1.14 24.56
CA ALA A 69 11.16 -2.34 24.29
C ALA A 69 10.87 -3.42 25.34
N GLY A 70 10.64 -4.66 24.88
CA GLY A 70 10.29 -5.79 25.74
C GLY A 70 8.77 -6.00 25.92
N ASP A 71 7.95 -5.02 25.53
CA ASP A 71 6.50 -5.19 25.54
C ASP A 71 6.10 -6.28 24.52
N SER A 72 5.19 -7.16 24.92
CA SER A 72 4.76 -8.30 24.10
C SER A 72 3.26 -8.52 24.06
N ASP A 73 2.48 -7.65 24.70
CA ASP A 73 1.01 -7.70 24.75
C ASP A 73 0.46 -6.28 24.68
N LEU A 74 -0.12 -5.94 23.53
CA LEU A 74 -0.76 -4.66 23.29
C LEU A 74 -2.26 -4.85 23.15
N ARG A 75 -3.04 -3.97 23.80
CA ARG A 75 -4.51 -4.05 23.79
C ARG A 75 -5.11 -2.70 23.48
N LEU A 76 -6.10 -2.70 22.60
CA LEU A 76 -6.88 -1.54 22.24
C LEU A 76 -8.37 -1.91 22.20
N ILE A 77 -9.22 -0.95 22.53
CA ILE A 77 -10.67 -1.06 22.36
C ILE A 77 -11.10 0.10 21.46
N VAL A 78 -11.75 -0.21 20.35
CA VAL A 78 -12.20 0.78 19.36
C VAL A 78 -13.66 0.61 19.04
N LYS A 79 -14.26 1.62 18.41
CA LYS A 79 -15.64 1.61 17.93
C LYS A 79 -15.65 1.91 16.43
N PRO A 80 -15.50 0.89 15.56
CA PRO A 80 -15.44 1.10 14.11
C PRO A 80 -16.75 1.67 13.57
N LYS A 81 -16.68 2.44 12.49
CA LYS A 81 -17.89 2.97 11.81
C LYS A 81 -18.51 1.97 10.85
N ALA A 82 -17.75 0.97 10.41
CA ALA A 82 -18.16 -0.04 9.45
C ALA A 82 -17.80 -1.46 9.94
N ASP A 83 -18.33 -2.48 9.27
CA ASP A 83 -18.03 -3.89 9.52
C ASP A 83 -16.69 -4.33 8.92
N ARG A 84 -15.68 -3.47 9.07
CA ARG A 84 -14.32 -3.74 8.64
C ARG A 84 -13.33 -2.92 9.45
N LEU A 85 -12.33 -3.59 9.97
CA LEU A 85 -11.24 -2.99 10.71
C LEU A 85 -9.92 -3.35 10.02
N THR A 86 -9.09 -2.35 9.73
CA THR A 86 -7.72 -2.59 9.27
C THR A 86 -6.80 -2.58 10.48
N VAL A 87 -6.12 -3.69 10.70
CA VAL A 87 -5.09 -3.83 11.72
C VAL A 87 -3.74 -3.64 11.06
N ARG A 88 -2.98 -2.66 11.54
CA ARG A 88 -1.59 -2.43 11.15
C ARG A 88 -0.71 -2.61 12.36
N PHE A 89 0.37 -3.34 12.21
CA PHE A 89 1.36 -3.45 13.27
C PHE A 89 2.76 -3.40 12.70
N PHE A 90 3.70 -3.11 13.58
CA PHE A 90 5.12 -3.32 13.32
C PHE A 90 5.69 -4.03 14.54
N CYS A 91 6.83 -4.68 14.32
CA CYS A 91 7.65 -5.18 15.40
C CYS A 91 9.09 -5.14 14.92
N ASN A 92 9.93 -4.50 15.72
CA ASN A 92 11.33 -4.26 15.39
C ASN A 92 12.19 -4.73 16.56
N THR A 93 13.24 -5.49 16.25
CA THR A 93 14.30 -5.87 17.19
C THR A 93 15.66 -5.46 16.62
N GLU A 94 16.60 -5.14 17.50
CA GLU A 94 17.99 -4.90 17.11
C GLU A 94 18.70 -6.20 16.72
N LYS A 95 18.23 -7.35 17.22
CA LYS A 95 18.80 -8.67 16.94
C LYS A 95 17.94 -9.43 15.95
N VAL A 96 18.30 -9.34 14.69
CA VAL A 96 17.58 -9.96 13.55
C VAL A 96 17.62 -11.50 13.59
N SER A 97 18.38 -12.11 14.51
CA SER A 97 18.65 -13.56 14.55
C SER A 97 17.75 -14.37 15.48
N GLU A 98 16.79 -13.77 16.19
CA GLU A 98 15.91 -14.54 17.09
C GLU A 98 14.72 -15.10 16.30
N THR A 99 14.89 -16.33 15.81
CA THR A 99 13.81 -17.17 15.27
C THR A 99 13.00 -17.79 16.41
N GLY A 100 11.73 -18.13 16.16
CA GLY A 100 10.92 -18.93 17.09
C GLY A 100 9.81 -18.16 17.82
N TRP A 101 9.45 -16.97 17.33
CA TRP A 101 8.29 -16.24 17.83
C TRP A 101 7.35 -15.81 16.69
N ARG A 102 6.09 -15.58 17.07
CA ARG A 102 4.96 -15.30 16.20
C ARG A 102 4.20 -14.08 16.69
N ILE A 103 3.49 -13.42 15.79
CA ILE A 103 2.49 -12.42 16.15
C ILE A 103 1.11 -13.05 16.06
N ALA A 104 0.40 -13.03 17.18
CA ALA A 104 -1.01 -13.37 17.26
C ALA A 104 -1.85 -12.09 17.38
N VAL A 105 -2.89 -11.97 16.55
CA VAL A 105 -3.91 -10.94 16.69
C VAL A 105 -5.23 -11.58 17.10
N MET A 106 -5.73 -11.17 18.25
CA MET A 106 -7.03 -11.59 18.77
C MET A 106 -8.03 -10.44 18.64
N VAL A 107 -9.26 -10.75 18.24
CA VAL A 107 -10.38 -9.80 18.20
C VAL A 107 -11.53 -10.37 19.00
N ASN A 108 -11.97 -9.65 20.04
CA ASN A 108 -13.01 -10.09 20.98
C ASN A 108 -12.74 -11.49 21.56
N GLY A 109 -11.47 -11.84 21.80
CA GLY A 109 -11.05 -13.14 22.31
C GLY A 109 -10.83 -14.22 21.24
N ASP A 110 -11.27 -14.00 20.00
CA ASP A 110 -11.03 -14.92 18.89
C ASP A 110 -9.68 -14.64 18.22
N GLN A 111 -8.84 -15.65 18.07
CA GLN A 111 -7.63 -15.54 17.24
C GLN A 111 -8.04 -15.35 15.77
N ARG A 112 -7.63 -14.24 15.17
CA ARG A 112 -7.91 -13.90 13.76
C ARG A 112 -6.69 -14.09 12.87
N LEU A 113 -5.50 -13.92 13.42
CA LEU A 113 -4.23 -13.99 12.70
C LEU A 113 -3.17 -14.66 13.59
N MET A 114 -2.33 -15.46 12.96
CA MET A 114 -1.06 -15.93 13.51
C MET A 114 -0.05 -15.88 12.37
N ASP A 115 0.93 -15.01 12.49
CA ASP A 115 1.97 -14.82 11.47
C ASP A 115 3.36 -15.07 12.09
N ASP A 116 4.25 -15.66 11.29
CA ASP A 116 5.56 -16.16 11.71
C ASP A 116 6.66 -15.11 11.57
N ARG A 117 6.30 -13.84 11.30
CA ARG A 117 7.28 -12.82 10.88
C ARG A 117 7.02 -11.46 11.50
N CYS A 118 8.10 -10.86 12.02
CA CYS A 118 8.20 -9.40 12.01
C CYS A 118 8.62 -8.94 10.63
N PRO A 119 8.08 -7.81 10.15
CA PRO A 119 8.67 -7.15 9.00
C PRO A 119 10.13 -6.82 9.26
N SER A 120 10.87 -6.65 8.17
CA SER A 120 12.11 -5.88 8.17
C SER A 120 11.91 -4.56 8.92
N ARG A 121 12.99 -4.03 9.50
CA ARG A 121 12.98 -2.82 10.32
C ARG A 121 12.27 -1.67 9.64
N ASN A 122 11.00 -1.44 10.00
CA ASN A 122 10.17 -0.38 9.45
C ASN A 122 9.69 0.49 10.61
N SER A 123 9.95 1.79 10.56
CA SER A 123 9.47 2.77 11.55
C SER A 123 8.01 3.18 11.30
N GLU A 124 7.49 2.87 10.11
CA GLU A 124 6.10 3.07 9.74
C GLU A 124 5.62 1.85 8.94
N PRO A 125 4.48 1.22 9.29
CA PRO A 125 4.00 0.04 8.57
C PRO A 125 3.63 0.42 7.14
N SER A 126 4.38 -0.03 6.13
CA SER A 126 4.10 0.26 4.71
C SER A 126 2.83 -0.46 4.21
N LEU A 127 2.39 -0.23 2.96
CA LEU A 127 1.32 -1.03 2.35
C LEU A 127 1.72 -2.48 2.10
N ASP A 128 3.00 -2.68 1.80
CA ASP A 128 3.62 -4.00 1.64
C ASP A 128 3.91 -4.65 3.00
N GLY A 129 3.72 -3.88 4.09
CA GLY A 129 3.85 -4.34 5.46
C GLY A 129 2.52 -4.79 6.05
N PHE A 130 2.61 -5.84 6.87
CA PHE A 130 1.59 -6.47 7.73
C PHE A 130 0.37 -5.60 8.09
N SER A 131 -0.55 -5.52 7.14
CA SER A 131 -1.82 -4.82 7.21
C SER A 131 -2.92 -5.82 6.90
N TYR A 132 -3.81 -6.04 7.86
CA TYR A 132 -4.86 -7.06 7.73
C TYR A 132 -6.23 -6.43 7.82
N ASN A 133 -7.04 -6.72 6.82
CA ASN A 133 -8.44 -6.31 6.79
C ASN A 133 -9.27 -7.39 7.47
N LEU A 134 -9.71 -7.10 8.69
CA LEU A 134 -10.55 -7.98 9.48
C LEU A 134 -12.02 -7.59 9.29
N GLN A 135 -12.87 -8.60 9.24
CA GLN A 135 -14.33 -8.46 9.19
C GLN A 135 -14.94 -9.25 10.36
N PRO A 136 -16.17 -8.97 10.79
CA PRO A 136 -16.89 -9.84 11.72
C PRO A 136 -17.05 -11.27 11.17
N LYS A 137 -17.32 -12.25 12.06
CA LYS A 137 -17.78 -13.57 11.63
C LYS A 137 -19.18 -13.44 10.98
N SER A 138 -19.56 -14.39 10.15
CA SER A 138 -20.84 -14.35 9.44
C SER A 138 -22.01 -14.17 10.42
N GLY A 139 -22.84 -13.16 10.17
CA GLY A 139 -24.00 -12.82 11.01
C GLY A 139 -23.71 -11.80 12.12
N ASP A 140 -22.45 -11.47 12.39
CA ASP A 140 -22.07 -10.43 13.35
C ASP A 140 -21.87 -9.06 12.67
N THR A 141 -21.91 -8.00 13.48
CA THR A 141 -21.59 -6.62 13.07
C THR A 141 -20.71 -5.97 14.14
N TRP A 142 -19.69 -5.24 13.70
CA TRP A 142 -18.78 -4.42 14.50
C TRP A 142 -19.11 -2.93 14.38
N ALA A 143 -19.82 -2.51 13.35
CA ALA A 143 -20.20 -1.12 13.12
C ALA A 143 -20.91 -0.53 14.35
N GLY A 144 -20.34 0.55 14.91
CA GLY A 144 -20.88 1.21 16.09
C GLY A 144 -20.82 0.39 17.37
N LYS A 145 -20.09 -0.73 17.42
CA LYS A 145 -19.89 -1.53 18.64
C LYS A 145 -18.43 -1.49 19.10
N SER A 146 -18.22 -1.70 20.39
CA SER A 146 -16.87 -1.83 20.93
C SER A 146 -16.24 -3.14 20.43
N VAL A 147 -15.03 -3.04 19.89
CA VAL A 147 -14.21 -4.16 19.43
C VAL A 147 -12.90 -4.12 20.19
N ALA A 148 -12.62 -5.17 20.96
CA ALA A 148 -11.35 -5.34 21.65
C ALA A 148 -10.37 -6.06 20.72
N VAL A 149 -9.20 -5.48 20.50
CA VAL A 149 -8.12 -6.09 19.72
C VAL A 149 -6.89 -6.22 20.59
N ARG A 150 -6.27 -7.40 20.57
CA ARG A 150 -5.02 -7.70 21.26
C ARG A 150 -4.00 -8.17 20.25
N LEU A 151 -2.82 -7.57 20.28
CA LEU A 151 -1.63 -8.08 19.61
C LEU A 151 -0.72 -8.70 20.67
N MET A 152 -0.24 -9.91 20.41
CA MET A 152 0.62 -10.65 21.34
C MET A 152 1.79 -11.29 20.60
N LEU A 153 2.99 -11.21 21.17
CA LEU A 153 4.10 -12.07 20.78
C LEU A 153 3.94 -13.43 21.46
N SER A 154 3.99 -14.48 20.67
CA SER A 154 3.94 -15.86 21.16
C SER A 154 5.11 -16.68 20.65
N ASP A 155 5.38 -17.83 21.24
CA ASP A 155 6.21 -18.86 20.63
C ASP A 155 5.45 -19.63 19.53
N GLU A 156 6.06 -20.69 19.02
CA GLU A 156 5.47 -21.58 18.03
C GLU A 156 4.22 -22.32 18.55
N ASP A 157 4.14 -22.55 19.86
CA ASP A 157 3.02 -23.20 20.55
C ASP A 157 1.88 -22.22 20.91
N GLY A 158 2.05 -20.93 20.61
CA GLY A 158 1.08 -19.89 20.90
C GLY A 158 1.12 -19.38 22.34
N LEU A 159 2.13 -19.77 23.13
CA LEU A 159 2.31 -19.27 24.49
C LEU A 159 2.91 -17.87 24.45
N PRO A 160 2.43 -16.92 25.29
CA PRO A 160 2.97 -15.58 25.32
C PRO A 160 4.46 -15.59 25.72
N ILE A 161 5.28 -14.84 24.97
CA ILE A 161 6.70 -14.68 25.28
C ILE A 161 7.07 -13.21 25.46
N ARG A 162 8.32 -12.93 25.85
CA ARG A 162 8.91 -11.59 25.86
C ARG A 162 10.27 -11.63 25.17
N VAL A 163 10.52 -10.61 24.35
CA VAL A 163 11.79 -10.42 23.66
C VAL A 163 12.31 -9.03 24.07
N PRO A 164 13.33 -8.92 24.96
CA PRO A 164 13.66 -7.68 25.67
C PRO A 164 13.96 -6.46 24.80
N ASP A 165 14.50 -6.64 23.60
CA ASP A 165 14.83 -5.56 22.67
C ASP A 165 13.78 -5.37 21.56
N MET A 166 12.73 -6.20 21.55
CA MET A 166 11.64 -6.09 20.60
C MET A 166 10.73 -4.94 20.99
N ARG A 167 10.43 -4.08 20.04
CA ARG A 167 9.41 -3.05 20.15
C ARG A 167 8.26 -3.38 19.22
N VAL A 168 7.06 -3.49 19.76
CA VAL A 168 5.83 -3.73 19.02
C VAL A 168 4.95 -2.47 18.99
N GLY A 169 4.19 -2.31 17.91
CA GLY A 169 3.16 -1.28 17.81
C GLY A 169 1.89 -1.85 17.19
N LEU A 170 0.74 -1.35 17.63
CA LEU A 170 -0.57 -1.74 17.12
C LEU A 170 -1.37 -0.48 16.75
N GLY A 171 -1.82 -0.39 15.51
CA GLY A 171 -2.71 0.64 15.00
C GLY A 171 -3.99 0.01 14.43
N LEU A 172 -5.13 0.56 14.81
CA LEU A 172 -6.45 0.12 14.37
C LEU A 172 -7.12 1.23 13.59
N TYR A 173 -7.55 0.92 12.36
CA TYR A 173 -8.10 1.89 11.44
C TYR A 173 -9.51 1.52 11.02
N ASP A 174 -10.38 2.53 10.89
CA ASP A 174 -11.55 2.43 10.03
C ASP A 174 -11.04 2.24 8.60
N SER A 175 -11.45 1.15 7.96
CA SER A 175 -10.84 0.67 6.71
C SER A 175 -11.17 1.54 5.49
N GLY A 176 -12.01 2.57 5.65
CA GLY A 176 -12.52 3.37 4.54
C GLY A 176 -13.53 2.61 3.66
N ALA A 177 -13.78 3.14 2.47
CA ALA A 177 -14.71 2.55 1.51
C ALA A 177 -14.07 1.40 0.72
N TYR A 178 -14.84 0.36 0.41
CA TYR A 178 -14.42 -0.75 -0.43
C TYR A 178 -15.43 -1.00 -1.55
N ARG A 179 -14.91 -1.45 -2.69
CA ARG A 179 -15.69 -1.92 -3.84
C ARG A 179 -15.61 -3.44 -3.94
N SER A 180 -16.69 -4.08 -4.38
CA SER A 180 -16.65 -5.48 -4.80
C SER A 180 -16.40 -5.56 -6.30
N ILE A 181 -15.36 -6.27 -6.70
CA ILE A 181 -15.06 -6.60 -8.10
C ILE A 181 -15.01 -8.12 -8.21
N SER A 182 -15.95 -8.70 -8.96
CA SER A 182 -16.04 -10.15 -9.12
C SER A 182 -16.16 -10.92 -7.79
N GLY A 183 -16.74 -10.30 -6.76
CA GLY A 183 -16.86 -10.87 -5.41
C GLY A 183 -15.63 -10.65 -4.51
N VAL A 184 -14.56 -10.07 -5.03
CA VAL A 184 -13.37 -9.68 -4.26
C VAL A 184 -13.53 -8.25 -3.77
N SER A 185 -13.33 -8.04 -2.48
CA SER A 185 -13.45 -6.70 -1.89
C SER A 185 -12.10 -5.98 -1.92
N VAL A 186 -12.03 -4.86 -2.63
CA VAL A 186 -10.84 -4.03 -2.79
C VAL A 186 -11.08 -2.60 -2.29
N PRO A 187 -10.08 -1.92 -1.72
CA PRO A 187 -10.28 -0.58 -1.19
C PRO A 187 -10.59 0.43 -2.32
N GLU A 188 -11.37 1.47 -2.03
CA GLU A 188 -11.64 2.55 -3.01
C GLU A 188 -10.44 3.49 -3.18
N ILE A 189 -9.63 3.62 -2.13
CA ILE A 189 -8.41 4.42 -2.12
C ILE A 189 -7.31 3.53 -1.57
N ILE A 190 -6.14 3.57 -2.19
CA ILE A 190 -4.90 3.07 -1.61
C ILE A 190 -3.94 4.25 -1.47
N GLU A 191 -2.98 4.14 -0.58
CA GLU A 191 -1.81 5.01 -0.67
C GLU A 191 -0.72 4.27 -1.44
N HIS A 192 0.29 4.97 -1.92
CA HIS A 192 1.57 4.42 -2.35
C HIS A 192 2.59 5.55 -2.32
N GLN A 193 3.72 5.34 -1.64
CA GLN A 193 4.76 6.36 -1.48
C GLN A 193 4.22 7.73 -1.01
N GLY A 194 3.27 7.69 -0.06
CA GLY A 194 2.63 8.88 0.51
C GLY A 194 1.61 9.58 -0.38
N VAL A 195 1.35 9.06 -1.59
CA VAL A 195 0.33 9.58 -2.51
C VAL A 195 -0.90 8.70 -2.47
N ASN A 196 -2.08 9.29 -2.34
CA ASN A 196 -3.34 8.56 -2.42
C ASN A 196 -3.72 8.31 -3.88
N TYR A 197 -4.12 7.09 -4.20
CA TYR A 197 -4.66 6.71 -5.49
C TYR A 197 -6.08 6.17 -5.32
N ARG A 198 -7.00 6.63 -6.16
CA ARG A 198 -8.40 6.20 -6.16
C ARG A 198 -8.66 5.19 -7.28
N LEU A 199 -9.43 4.17 -6.95
CA LEU A 199 -9.89 3.17 -7.91
C LEU A 199 -10.83 3.83 -8.92
N GLY A 200 -10.38 3.89 -10.17
CA GLY A 200 -11.17 4.38 -11.30
C GLY A 200 -12.17 3.33 -11.80
N GLN A 201 -12.24 3.18 -13.12
CA GLN A 201 -12.99 2.10 -13.73
C GLN A 201 -12.28 0.75 -13.50
N SER A 202 -13.05 -0.25 -13.08
CA SER A 202 -12.64 -1.64 -12.98
C SER A 202 -13.36 -2.46 -14.03
N VAL A 203 -12.67 -3.44 -14.61
CA VAL A 203 -13.21 -4.26 -15.69
C VAL A 203 -13.11 -5.73 -15.30
N HIS A 204 -14.25 -6.42 -15.39
CA HIS A 204 -14.27 -7.87 -15.47
C HIS A 204 -13.66 -8.26 -16.82
N LEU A 205 -12.53 -8.96 -16.82
CA LEU A 205 -11.81 -9.22 -18.06
C LEU A 205 -12.39 -10.41 -18.81
N ALA A 206 -12.53 -11.55 -18.13
CA ALA A 206 -13.08 -12.78 -18.69
C ALA A 206 -13.33 -13.80 -17.58
N ASP A 207 -14.17 -14.80 -17.89
CA ASP A 207 -14.10 -16.07 -17.17
C ASP A 207 -12.78 -16.77 -17.54
N THR A 208 -12.19 -17.49 -16.60
CA THR A 208 -10.88 -18.14 -16.81
C THR A 208 -10.96 -19.26 -17.84
N GLY A 209 -9.96 -19.35 -18.74
CA GLY A 209 -9.92 -20.36 -19.80
C GLY A 209 -8.51 -20.70 -20.28
N PRO A 210 -8.34 -21.61 -21.26
CA PRO A 210 -7.03 -22.11 -21.71
C PRO A 210 -6.10 -21.03 -22.29
N GLU A 211 -6.63 -19.90 -22.73
CA GLU A 211 -5.86 -18.83 -23.39
C GLU A 211 -6.29 -17.43 -22.94
N ALA A 212 -6.64 -17.25 -21.65
CA ALA A 212 -7.09 -15.94 -21.18
C ALA A 212 -5.94 -14.92 -21.11
N PHE A 213 -5.75 -14.21 -22.22
CA PHE A 213 -4.97 -12.99 -22.32
C PHE A 213 -5.93 -11.83 -22.53
N THR A 214 -5.81 -10.77 -21.74
CA THR A 214 -6.59 -9.56 -22.01
C THR A 214 -5.71 -8.33 -21.79
N GLY A 215 -5.42 -7.64 -22.89
CA GLY A 215 -4.80 -6.32 -22.88
C GLY A 215 -5.86 -5.25 -22.62
N ARG A 216 -5.54 -4.26 -21.79
CA ARG A 216 -6.34 -3.06 -21.58
C ARG A 216 -5.43 -1.84 -21.58
N SER A 217 -5.85 -0.80 -22.28
CA SER A 217 -5.24 0.52 -22.16
C SER A 217 -5.51 1.07 -20.77
N GLY A 218 -4.45 1.34 -20.02
CA GLY A 218 -4.48 2.13 -18.80
C GLY A 218 -4.49 3.63 -19.09
N PRO A 219 -4.48 4.47 -18.04
CA PRO A 219 -4.40 5.92 -18.16
C PRO A 219 -3.16 6.38 -18.97
N LEU A 220 -3.38 7.27 -19.95
CA LEU A 220 -2.30 7.85 -20.76
C LEU A 220 -1.59 8.97 -20.01
N ASN A 221 -0.25 9.03 -20.11
CA ASN A 221 0.60 10.08 -19.55
C ASN A 221 0.37 10.37 -18.05
N THR A 222 -0.16 9.39 -17.32
CA THR A 222 -0.50 9.50 -15.91
C THR A 222 0.10 8.29 -15.21
N PRO A 223 0.82 8.45 -14.09
CA PRO A 223 1.27 7.29 -13.31
C PRO A 223 0.05 6.63 -12.64
N PHE A 224 0.03 5.31 -12.55
CA PHE A 224 -1.10 4.60 -11.97
C PHE A 224 -0.66 3.28 -11.34
N ILE A 225 -1.51 2.69 -10.50
CA ILE A 225 -1.29 1.36 -9.92
C ILE A 225 -2.33 0.42 -10.52
N THR A 226 -1.84 -0.68 -11.08
CA THR A 226 -2.67 -1.74 -11.62
C THR A 226 -3.15 -2.63 -10.49
N LEU A 227 -4.46 -2.80 -10.38
CA LEU A 227 -5.11 -3.81 -9.57
C LEU A 227 -5.39 -5.03 -10.44
N TYR A 228 -4.99 -6.21 -10.01
CA TYR A 228 -5.26 -7.43 -10.77
C TYR A 228 -5.50 -8.61 -9.84
N GLY A 229 -6.17 -9.65 -10.34
CA GLY A 229 -6.34 -10.87 -9.59
C GLY A 229 -7.31 -11.83 -10.25
N ALA A 230 -7.56 -12.93 -9.54
CA ALA A 230 -8.51 -13.95 -9.92
C ALA A 230 -9.34 -14.42 -8.73
N THR A 231 -10.52 -14.96 -9.03
CA THR A 231 -11.25 -15.85 -8.11
C THR A 231 -11.01 -17.32 -8.49
N GLY A 232 -11.44 -18.25 -7.64
CA GLY A 232 -11.26 -19.69 -7.88
C GLY A 232 -9.82 -20.14 -7.71
N ASN A 233 -9.34 -21.01 -8.60
CA ASN A 233 -7.98 -21.59 -8.56
C ASN A 233 -7.06 -21.03 -9.66
N ALA A 234 -7.48 -20.00 -10.40
CA ALA A 234 -6.65 -19.37 -11.41
C ALA A 234 -5.50 -18.55 -10.78
N SER A 235 -4.37 -18.47 -11.50
CA SER A 235 -3.23 -17.62 -11.14
C SER A 235 -3.04 -16.56 -12.21
N VAL A 236 -2.58 -15.38 -11.82
CA VAL A 236 -2.52 -14.21 -12.71
C VAL A 236 -1.19 -13.48 -12.54
N ALA A 237 -0.67 -13.02 -13.67
CA ALA A 237 0.46 -12.12 -13.78
C ALA A 237 0.07 -10.86 -14.55
N VAL A 238 0.70 -9.74 -14.20
CA VAL A 238 0.64 -8.51 -15.01
C VAL A 238 1.95 -8.35 -15.74
N VAL A 239 1.85 -8.05 -17.04
CA VAL A 239 2.99 -7.76 -17.90
C VAL A 239 2.81 -6.35 -18.47
N PRO A 240 3.60 -5.37 -18.01
CA PRO A 240 3.67 -4.06 -18.64
C PRO A 240 4.15 -4.20 -20.10
N ASN A 241 3.66 -3.36 -21.02
CA ASN A 241 4.14 -3.24 -22.41
C ASN A 241 3.88 -4.42 -23.37
N GLY A 242 3.23 -5.50 -22.93
CA GLY A 242 2.91 -6.61 -23.84
C GLY A 242 4.13 -7.37 -24.38
N GLU A 243 5.33 -7.16 -23.83
CA GLU A 243 6.51 -7.94 -24.17
C GLU A 243 6.31 -9.40 -23.71
N ARG A 244 6.27 -10.32 -24.69
CA ARG A 244 5.98 -11.75 -24.50
C ARG A 244 7.22 -12.62 -24.24
N THR A 245 8.41 -12.05 -24.05
CA THR A 245 9.66 -12.83 -24.00
C THR A 245 10.00 -13.28 -22.58
N GLY A 246 9.62 -14.51 -22.24
CA GLY A 246 10.10 -15.24 -21.07
C GLY A 246 9.79 -14.55 -19.74
N LEU A 247 8.66 -14.93 -19.13
CA LEU A 247 8.14 -14.48 -17.82
C LEU A 247 9.15 -14.67 -16.65
N ARG A 248 10.27 -13.93 -16.64
CA ARG A 248 11.30 -14.04 -15.60
C ARG A 248 11.02 -13.17 -14.37
N ASP A 249 10.14 -12.17 -14.46
CA ASP A 249 9.77 -11.29 -13.33
C ASP A 249 8.26 -10.90 -13.24
N PRO A 250 7.29 -11.82 -13.42
CA PRO A 250 5.90 -11.48 -13.09
C PRO A 250 5.70 -11.39 -11.57
N THR A 251 5.11 -10.30 -11.08
CA THR A 251 4.49 -10.27 -9.75
C THR A 251 3.26 -11.19 -9.79
N THR A 252 3.47 -12.47 -9.47
CA THR A 252 2.45 -13.51 -9.63
C THR A 252 1.58 -13.58 -8.38
N VAL A 253 0.26 -13.49 -8.55
CA VAL A 253 -0.69 -13.87 -7.49
C VAL A 253 -1.07 -15.32 -7.72
N GLN A 254 -0.72 -16.19 -6.78
CA GLN A 254 -1.11 -17.61 -6.80
C GLN A 254 -2.45 -17.80 -6.10
N GLY A 255 -3.44 -18.34 -6.81
CA GLY A 255 -4.78 -18.62 -6.27
C GLY A 255 -5.67 -17.38 -6.12
N PRO A 256 -6.75 -17.47 -5.32
CA PRO A 256 -7.67 -16.36 -5.13
C PRO A 256 -6.96 -15.24 -4.39
N GLY A 257 -6.92 -14.05 -5.00
CA GLY A 257 -6.16 -12.96 -4.42
C GLY A 257 -6.15 -11.70 -5.26
N VAL A 258 -5.50 -10.69 -4.70
CA VAL A 258 -5.35 -9.37 -5.29
C VAL A 258 -3.87 -9.03 -5.32
N GLY A 259 -3.39 -8.55 -6.46
CA GLY A 259 -2.07 -7.99 -6.65
C GLY A 259 -2.16 -6.52 -7.04
N TYR A 260 -1.09 -5.79 -6.74
CA TYR A 260 -0.90 -4.40 -7.11
C TYR A 260 0.42 -4.28 -7.86
N HIS A 261 0.44 -3.49 -8.93
CA HIS A 261 1.66 -3.24 -9.69
C HIS A 261 1.75 -1.76 -10.09
N PRO A 262 2.75 -1.02 -9.59
CA PRO A 262 2.95 0.39 -9.94
C PRO A 262 3.41 0.53 -11.40
N ILE A 263 2.87 1.51 -12.12
CA ILE A 263 3.23 1.82 -13.50
C ILE A 263 3.50 3.33 -13.63
N ALA A 264 4.73 3.67 -14.02
CA ALA A 264 5.14 5.04 -14.30
C ALA A 264 4.33 5.68 -15.44
N ALA A 265 4.29 7.01 -15.46
CA ALA A 265 3.61 7.75 -16.53
C ALA A 265 4.23 7.46 -17.90
N ARG A 266 3.41 7.08 -18.88
CA ARG A 266 3.86 6.72 -20.24
C ARG A 266 2.79 7.00 -21.30
N PRO A 267 3.18 7.18 -22.58
CA PRO A 267 2.26 7.60 -23.64
C PRO A 267 1.35 6.48 -24.19
N ASP A 268 1.71 5.21 -24.05
CA ASP A 268 0.99 4.06 -24.61
C ASP A 268 0.06 3.36 -23.61
N GLY A 269 0.28 3.55 -22.30
CA GLY A 269 -0.62 3.13 -21.21
C GLY A 269 -0.94 1.64 -21.14
N LEU A 270 -0.42 0.79 -22.04
CA LEU A 270 -0.91 -0.57 -22.26
C LEU A 270 -0.51 -1.50 -21.12
N VAL A 271 -1.51 -2.14 -20.51
CA VAL A 271 -1.34 -3.16 -19.49
C VAL A 271 -1.91 -4.47 -20.01
N THR A 272 -1.09 -5.52 -20.00
CA THR A 272 -1.53 -6.86 -20.35
C THR A 272 -1.66 -7.69 -19.09
N VAL A 273 -2.85 -8.24 -18.86
CA VAL A 273 -3.08 -9.25 -17.82
C VAL A 273 -2.96 -10.62 -18.48
N VAL A 274 -2.10 -11.46 -17.91
CA VAL A 274 -1.82 -12.81 -18.38
C VAL A 274 -2.29 -13.79 -17.33
N GLN A 275 -3.18 -14.70 -17.71
CA GLN A 275 -3.48 -15.85 -16.87
C GLN A 275 -2.30 -16.83 -16.91
N VAL A 276 -1.78 -17.20 -15.75
CA VAL A 276 -0.72 -18.20 -15.61
C VAL A 276 -1.39 -19.52 -15.23
N GLN A 277 -1.17 -20.56 -16.04
CA GLN A 277 -1.75 -21.88 -15.80
C GLN A 277 -0.72 -22.85 -15.23
N LYS A 278 -1.13 -23.61 -14.23
CA LYS A 278 -0.40 -24.79 -13.79
C LYS A 278 -0.73 -25.94 -14.73
N MET A 279 0.29 -26.60 -15.30
CA MET A 279 0.08 -27.76 -16.18
C MET A 279 -0.81 -28.81 -15.50
N GLY A 280 -1.80 -29.31 -16.24
CA GLY A 280 -2.73 -30.35 -15.78
C GLY A 280 -3.84 -29.87 -14.85
N VAL A 281 -3.96 -28.56 -14.57
CA VAL A 281 -5.05 -28.01 -13.75
C VAL A 281 -5.87 -27.03 -14.58
N GLN A 282 -7.17 -27.32 -14.73
CA GLN A 282 -8.08 -26.40 -15.40
C GLN A 282 -8.34 -25.19 -14.47
N PRO A 283 -8.04 -23.96 -14.93
CA PRO A 283 -8.31 -22.75 -14.17
C PRO A 283 -9.82 -22.49 -14.13
N THR A 284 -10.30 -22.07 -12.96
CA THR A 284 -11.69 -21.73 -12.66
C THR A 284 -11.75 -20.37 -11.99
N GLY A 285 -12.87 -19.68 -12.16
CA GLY A 285 -13.14 -18.36 -11.58
C GLY A 285 -13.12 -17.24 -12.61
N LYS A 286 -12.86 -16.02 -12.14
CA LYS A 286 -12.99 -14.78 -12.90
C LYS A 286 -11.72 -13.95 -12.80
N LEU A 287 -11.26 -13.43 -13.93
CA LEU A 287 -10.16 -12.47 -13.98
C LEU A 287 -10.69 -11.05 -13.85
N PHE A 288 -10.02 -10.23 -13.06
CA PHE A 288 -10.35 -8.82 -12.95
C PHE A 288 -9.12 -7.92 -13.05
N LEU A 289 -9.36 -6.70 -13.52
CA LEU A 289 -8.38 -5.64 -13.65
C LEU A 289 -9.01 -4.32 -13.22
N GLY A 290 -8.23 -3.48 -12.55
CA GLY A 290 -8.60 -2.11 -12.26
C GLY A 290 -7.37 -1.20 -12.29
N PHE A 291 -7.63 0.10 -12.33
CA PHE A 291 -6.57 1.11 -12.29
C PHE A 291 -6.84 2.08 -11.15
N TYR A 292 -5.86 2.24 -10.28
CA TYR A 292 -5.83 3.30 -9.28
C TYR A 292 -5.05 4.48 -9.84
N THR A 293 -5.66 5.66 -9.85
CA THR A 293 -5.04 6.90 -10.34
C THR A 293 -4.84 7.90 -9.20
N PRO A 294 -3.80 8.75 -9.24
CA PRO A 294 -3.55 9.73 -8.18
C PRO A 294 -4.77 10.60 -7.90
N VAL A 295 -5.08 10.79 -6.62
CA VAL A 295 -6.07 11.76 -6.16
C VAL A 295 -5.44 13.16 -6.29
N LYS A 296 -6.15 14.07 -6.94
CA LYS A 296 -5.76 15.48 -7.08
C LYS A 296 -6.08 16.27 -5.83
#